data_AF-A0A1E5A5C8-F1
#
_entry.id   AF-A0A1E5A5C8-F1
#
_cell.length_a   1.000
_cell.length_b   1.000
_cell.length_c   1.000
_cell.angle_alpha   90.00
_cell.angle_beta   90.00
_cell.angle_gamma   90.00
#
_symmetry.space_group_name_H-M   'P 1'
#
loop_
_entity.id
_entity.type
_entity.pdbx_description
1 polymer ?
#
loop_
_entity_poly.entity_id
_entity_poly.type
_entity_poly.pdbx_seq_one_letter_code
_entity_poly.pdbx_strand_id
1 'polypeptide(L)'
;MIESSEKKSTRNAHRMLMASGAFYLLIAFEFFYMASPFAAYFYTVYGPGLDSLQAWGLSGWMLWFFLPHIVAETKSALINFIPLLGLLLFVGGLFGFAVGAFQVYRAKIRKSGAVTVGLYRYIRHPQYTALIVASIGMLLIWPRFLVLYSTIAMVFAYVSLARVEERICAKTYANYDKYRSGTGGFFPRLVGNFRGRRLSVRLPRLISFLASIALIVVAATMIALGLRQHAIASLYTVKDEQGIYLSVTRLSDQELSEIAAIARAHQKTDEALKTLQEGDRFIAYVLPTQMYVSEIPMRLPDGQEFGHSVPKDRDLARYKVVYTRAEFSSGGLLETENILHNALNKHALVEVHVNLRSEVVESISPPPEQSFYPDIQVPVF
;
A
#
# COMPACT_ATOMS: atom_id res chain seq x y z
N MET A 1 -22.75 -30.19 -29.57
CA MET A 1 -22.70 -28.70 -29.47
C MET A 1 -22.64 -28.20 -28.01
N ILE A 2 -23.36 -28.83 -27.07
CA ILE A 2 -23.36 -28.48 -25.63
C ILE A 2 -22.00 -28.78 -24.96
N GLU A 3 -21.40 -29.92 -25.27
CA GLU A 3 -20.12 -30.39 -24.71
C GLU A 3 -18.92 -29.49 -25.08
N SER A 4 -18.93 -28.92 -26.29
CA SER A 4 -17.93 -27.94 -26.77
C SER A 4 -18.03 -26.59 -26.03
N SER A 5 -19.25 -26.13 -25.74
CA SER A 5 -19.51 -24.92 -24.95
C SER A 5 -19.07 -25.08 -23.50
N GLU A 6 -19.27 -26.28 -22.93
CA GLU A 6 -18.90 -26.61 -21.55
C GLU A 6 -17.39 -26.73 -21.35
N LYS A 7 -16.67 -27.39 -22.28
CA LYS A 7 -15.19 -27.39 -22.32
C LYS A 7 -14.60 -25.97 -22.46
N LYS A 8 -15.24 -25.10 -23.26
CA LYS A 8 -14.79 -23.72 -23.45
C LYS A 8 -15.02 -22.87 -22.18
N SER A 9 -16.15 -23.05 -21.51
CA SER A 9 -16.47 -22.34 -20.26
C SER A 9 -15.55 -22.74 -19.10
N THR A 10 -15.28 -24.04 -18.94
CA THR A 10 -14.37 -24.56 -17.90
C THR A 10 -12.93 -24.13 -18.13
N ARG A 11 -12.45 -24.15 -19.39
CA ARG A 11 -11.13 -23.61 -19.76
C ARG A 11 -10.99 -22.12 -19.49
N ASN A 12 -12.02 -21.32 -19.77
CA ASN A 12 -12.02 -19.90 -19.47
C ASN A 12 -12.06 -19.62 -17.96
N ALA A 13 -12.83 -20.40 -17.19
CA ALA A 13 -12.86 -20.33 -15.74
C ALA A 13 -11.47 -20.64 -15.14
N HIS A 14 -10.80 -21.67 -15.65
CA HIS A 14 -9.45 -22.03 -15.23
C HIS A 14 -8.44 -20.92 -15.56
N ARG A 15 -8.49 -20.33 -16.76
CA ARG A 15 -7.64 -19.16 -17.11
C ARG A 15 -7.90 -17.95 -16.22
N MET A 16 -9.17 -17.67 -15.89
CA MET A 16 -9.53 -16.58 -14.98
C MET A 16 -9.10 -16.86 -13.55
N LEU A 17 -9.18 -18.12 -13.09
CA LEU A 17 -8.70 -18.53 -11.78
C LEU A 17 -7.17 -18.45 -11.71
N MET A 18 -6.45 -18.87 -12.76
CA MET A 18 -5.01 -18.68 -12.88
C MET A 18 -4.61 -17.21 -12.93
N ALA A 19 -5.34 -16.36 -13.66
CA ALA A 19 -5.11 -14.92 -13.67
C ALA A 19 -5.39 -14.29 -12.29
N SER A 20 -6.47 -14.70 -11.62
CA SER A 20 -6.78 -14.25 -10.25
C SER A 20 -5.71 -14.70 -9.26
N GLY A 21 -5.25 -15.95 -9.38
CA GLY A 21 -4.14 -16.50 -8.63
C GLY A 21 -2.84 -15.75 -8.87
N ALA A 22 -2.57 -15.32 -10.12
CA ALA A 22 -1.43 -14.48 -10.47
C ALA A 22 -1.53 -13.08 -9.84
N PHE A 23 -2.73 -12.47 -9.77
CA PHE A 23 -2.92 -11.22 -9.04
C PHE A 23 -2.81 -11.39 -7.52
N TYR A 24 -3.26 -12.52 -6.96
CA TYR A 24 -3.06 -12.85 -5.55
C TYR A 24 -1.59 -13.06 -5.23
N LEU A 25 -0.89 -13.81 -6.08
CA LEU A 25 0.55 -13.92 -6.02
C LEU A 25 1.14 -12.53 -6.10
N LEU A 26 0.78 -11.68 -7.06
CA LEU A 26 1.33 -10.33 -7.15
C LEU A 26 1.05 -9.47 -5.91
N ILE A 27 -0.16 -9.46 -5.34
CA ILE A 27 -0.50 -8.67 -4.15
C ILE A 27 0.15 -9.25 -2.89
N ALA A 28 0.07 -10.56 -2.68
CA ALA A 28 0.68 -11.23 -1.54
C ALA A 28 2.20 -11.17 -1.64
N PHE A 29 2.75 -11.34 -2.84
CA PHE A 29 4.16 -11.20 -3.15
C PHE A 29 4.61 -9.76 -2.92
N GLU A 30 3.89 -8.72 -3.36
CA GLU A 30 4.22 -7.32 -3.07
C GLU A 30 4.30 -7.04 -1.56
N PHE A 31 3.39 -7.63 -0.77
CA PHE A 31 3.45 -7.55 0.68
C PHE A 31 4.63 -8.32 1.27
N PHE A 32 4.79 -9.60 0.93
CA PHE A 32 5.87 -10.45 1.43
C PHE A 32 7.25 -9.89 1.02
N TYR A 33 7.34 -9.36 -0.18
CA TYR A 33 8.49 -8.67 -0.75
C TYR A 33 8.97 -7.54 0.16
N MET A 34 8.08 -6.61 0.54
CA MET A 34 8.48 -5.40 1.27
C MET A 34 8.46 -5.56 2.79
N ALA A 35 7.63 -6.46 3.33
CA ALA A 35 7.60 -6.74 4.76
C ALA A 35 8.68 -7.75 5.20
N SER A 36 9.33 -8.46 4.26
CA SER A 36 10.38 -9.43 4.60
C SER A 36 11.77 -8.79 4.65
N PRO A 37 12.69 -9.33 5.47
CA PRO A 37 14.11 -8.95 5.44
C PRO A 37 14.80 -9.29 4.10
N PHE A 38 14.10 -9.93 3.16
CA PHE A 38 14.58 -10.29 1.83
C PHE A 38 14.16 -9.30 0.74
N ALA A 39 13.58 -8.15 1.09
CA ALA A 39 13.18 -7.11 0.14
C ALA A 39 14.28 -6.79 -0.88
N ALA A 40 15.53 -6.62 -0.40
CA ALA A 40 16.71 -6.41 -1.25
C ALA A 40 16.94 -7.54 -2.27
N TYR A 41 16.75 -8.81 -1.88
CA TYR A 41 16.91 -9.95 -2.79
C TYR A 41 15.82 -9.99 -3.87
N PHE A 42 14.56 -9.72 -3.50
CA PHE A 42 13.47 -9.69 -4.46
C PHE A 42 13.56 -8.50 -5.43
N TYR A 43 14.14 -7.37 -5.00
CA TYR A 43 14.43 -6.24 -5.90
C TYR A 43 15.38 -6.62 -7.04
N THR A 44 16.37 -7.49 -6.80
CA THR A 44 17.25 -7.95 -7.89
C THR A 44 16.51 -8.74 -8.98
N VAL A 45 15.36 -9.36 -8.65
CA VAL A 45 14.57 -10.17 -9.60
C VAL A 45 13.52 -9.34 -10.33
N TYR A 46 12.88 -8.38 -9.65
CA TYR A 46 11.73 -7.63 -10.18
C TYR A 46 12.02 -6.15 -10.48
N GLY A 47 13.13 -5.61 -9.96
CA GLY A 47 13.62 -4.26 -10.23
C GLY A 47 13.56 -3.91 -11.71
N PRO A 48 14.07 -4.75 -12.63
CA PRO A 48 14.00 -4.47 -14.07
C PRO A 48 12.58 -4.22 -14.61
N GLY A 49 11.57 -4.85 -14.02
CA GLY A 49 10.17 -4.64 -14.39
C GLY A 49 9.59 -3.33 -13.86
N LEU A 50 9.97 -2.94 -12.63
CA LEU A 50 9.62 -1.65 -12.04
C LEU A 50 10.35 -0.50 -12.75
N ASP A 51 11.63 -0.68 -13.08
CA ASP A 51 12.43 0.26 -13.85
C ASP A 51 11.85 0.46 -15.25
N SER A 52 11.39 -0.62 -15.89
CA SER A 52 10.70 -0.56 -17.18
C SER A 52 9.38 0.23 -17.11
N LEU A 53 8.61 0.03 -16.04
CA LEU A 53 7.39 0.80 -15.78
C LEU A 53 7.71 2.28 -15.56
N GLN A 54 8.73 2.58 -14.75
CA GLN A 54 9.20 3.94 -14.48
C GLN A 54 9.69 4.62 -15.77
N ALA A 55 10.45 3.91 -16.60
CA ALA A 55 10.94 4.40 -17.89
C ALA A 55 9.82 4.73 -18.89
N TRP A 56 8.64 4.12 -18.75
CA TRP A 56 7.47 4.43 -19.59
C TRP A 56 6.79 5.77 -19.22
N GLY A 57 7.28 6.49 -18.21
CA GLY A 57 6.93 7.87 -17.85
C GLY A 57 5.51 8.07 -17.28
N LEU A 58 4.53 7.34 -17.79
CA LEU A 58 3.12 7.42 -17.42
C LEU A 58 2.75 6.57 -16.18
N SER A 59 3.68 5.77 -15.65
CA SER A 59 3.38 4.82 -14.57
C SER A 59 4.20 4.99 -13.28
N GLY A 60 5.18 5.91 -13.23
CA GLY A 60 5.98 6.16 -12.03
C GLY A 60 5.16 6.60 -10.80
N TRP A 61 4.06 7.34 -11.03
CA TRP A 61 3.14 7.72 -9.96
C TRP A 61 2.33 6.54 -9.39
N MET A 62 2.23 5.41 -10.11
CA MET A 62 1.55 4.22 -9.59
C MET A 62 2.32 3.59 -8.42
N LEU A 63 3.60 3.88 -8.30
CA LEU A 63 4.45 3.46 -7.18
C LEU A 63 4.35 4.41 -5.98
N TRP A 64 3.63 5.53 -6.12
CA TRP A 64 3.41 6.45 -5.01
C TRP A 64 2.56 5.83 -3.91
N PHE A 65 2.87 6.25 -2.69
CA PHE A 65 2.07 5.98 -1.52
C PHE A 65 1.02 7.07 -1.33
N PHE A 66 -0.19 6.67 -0.98
CA PHE A 66 -1.31 7.56 -0.69
C PHE A 66 -1.64 7.67 0.82
N LEU A 67 -0.94 6.93 1.68
CA LEU A 67 -0.95 7.10 3.13
C LEU A 67 0.50 7.01 3.65
N PRO A 68 0.80 7.59 4.83
CA PRO A 68 2.13 7.55 5.41
C PRO A 68 2.55 6.12 5.72
N HIS A 69 3.77 5.76 5.36
CA HIS A 69 4.33 4.43 5.61
C HIS A 69 5.58 4.48 6.48
N ILE A 70 6.38 5.53 6.36
CA ILE A 70 7.63 5.68 7.12
C ILE A 70 7.48 6.61 8.32
N VAL A 71 6.42 7.45 8.34
CA VAL A 71 6.04 8.30 9.46
C VAL A 71 5.19 7.49 10.46
N ALA A 72 5.65 7.43 11.71
CA ALA A 72 4.99 6.67 12.78
C ALA A 72 3.73 7.37 13.31
N GLU A 73 3.73 8.70 13.38
CA GLU A 73 2.63 9.48 13.95
C GLU A 73 2.39 10.77 13.15
N THR A 74 1.11 11.06 12.88
CA THR A 74 0.66 12.31 12.25
C THR A 74 -0.21 13.13 13.21
N LYS A 75 -0.50 14.39 12.86
CA LYS A 75 -1.47 15.26 13.56
C LYS A 75 -2.92 14.73 13.45
N SER A 76 -3.22 13.81 12.52
CA SER A 76 -4.57 13.31 12.29
C SER A 76 -4.80 11.93 12.93
N ALA A 77 -5.72 11.89 13.89
CA ALA A 77 -6.17 10.62 14.49
C ALA A 77 -6.75 9.65 13.45
N LEU A 78 -7.41 10.15 12.41
CA LEU A 78 -7.95 9.34 11.31
C LEU A 78 -6.82 8.59 10.60
N ILE A 79 -5.78 9.31 10.17
CA ILE A 79 -4.65 8.73 9.42
C ILE A 79 -3.90 7.71 10.29
N ASN A 80 -3.66 8.04 11.56
CA ASN A 80 -3.01 7.13 12.51
C ASN A 80 -3.84 5.87 12.79
N PHE A 81 -5.16 5.91 12.64
CA PHE A 81 -6.05 4.77 12.84
C PHE A 81 -6.09 3.81 11.62
N ILE A 82 -5.80 4.29 10.41
CA ILE A 82 -5.94 3.50 9.18
C ILE A 82 -5.06 2.23 9.18
N PRO A 83 -3.77 2.25 9.58
CA PRO A 83 -2.95 1.04 9.62
C PRO A 83 -3.55 -0.05 10.53
N LEU A 84 -4.09 0.34 11.70
CA LEU A 84 -4.77 -0.58 12.61
C LEU A 84 -6.04 -1.16 11.99
N LEU A 85 -6.86 -0.32 11.36
CA LEU A 85 -8.04 -0.78 10.62
C LEU A 85 -7.64 -1.76 9.50
N GLY A 86 -6.56 -1.46 8.77
CA GLY A 86 -5.99 -2.31 7.75
C GLY A 86 -5.62 -3.69 8.29
N LEU A 87 -4.92 -3.74 9.42
CA LEU A 87 -4.55 -4.97 10.10
C LEU A 87 -5.78 -5.79 10.53
N LEU A 88 -6.77 -5.14 11.13
CA LEU A 88 -8.00 -5.81 11.57
C LEU A 88 -8.79 -6.39 10.38
N LEU A 89 -8.89 -5.66 9.27
CA LEU A 89 -9.52 -6.14 8.05
C LEU A 89 -8.73 -7.29 7.42
N PHE A 90 -7.40 -7.20 7.39
CA PHE A 90 -6.53 -8.24 6.85
C PHE A 90 -6.69 -9.55 7.64
N VAL A 91 -6.47 -9.50 8.96
CA VAL A 91 -6.58 -10.67 9.85
C VAL A 91 -8.01 -11.21 9.88
N GLY A 92 -9.01 -10.34 9.98
CA GLY A 92 -10.42 -10.72 9.96
C GLY A 92 -10.83 -11.39 8.64
N GLY A 93 -10.32 -10.90 7.50
CA GLY A 93 -10.52 -11.51 6.19
C GLY A 93 -9.86 -12.88 6.07
N LEU A 94 -8.62 -13.04 6.52
CA LEU A 94 -7.95 -14.36 6.54
C LEU A 94 -8.66 -15.37 7.44
N PHE A 95 -9.10 -14.93 8.62
CA PHE A 95 -9.88 -15.77 9.53
C PHE A 95 -11.21 -16.20 8.89
N GLY A 96 -11.95 -15.26 8.28
CA GLY A 96 -13.19 -15.55 7.56
C GLY A 96 -12.98 -16.55 6.42
N PHE A 97 -11.88 -16.41 5.67
CA PHE A 97 -11.49 -17.36 4.64
C PHE A 97 -11.22 -18.76 5.20
N ALA A 98 -10.43 -18.87 6.27
CA ALA A 98 -10.11 -20.13 6.93
C ALA A 98 -11.37 -20.85 7.43
N VAL A 99 -12.30 -20.12 8.05
CA VAL A 99 -13.60 -20.66 8.51
C VAL A 99 -14.47 -21.13 7.34
N GLY A 100 -14.50 -20.39 6.23
CA GLY A 100 -15.21 -20.77 5.01
C GLY A 100 -14.60 -22.01 4.34
N ALA A 101 -13.28 -22.06 4.22
CA ALA A 101 -12.54 -23.20 3.67
C ALA A 101 -12.75 -24.45 4.53
N PHE A 102 -12.63 -24.33 5.86
CA PHE A 102 -12.85 -25.44 6.77
C PHE A 102 -14.23 -26.10 6.60
N GLN A 103 -15.30 -25.30 6.44
CA GLN A 103 -16.64 -25.82 6.19
C GLN A 103 -16.72 -26.65 4.90
N VAL A 104 -16.09 -26.17 3.80
CA VAL A 104 -16.07 -26.86 2.51
C VAL A 104 -15.22 -28.14 2.55
N TYR A 105 -13.99 -28.06 3.08
CA TYR A 105 -13.10 -29.21 3.16
C TYR A 105 -13.65 -30.30 4.08
N ARG A 106 -14.23 -29.93 5.22
CA ARG A 106 -14.89 -30.89 6.12
C ARG A 106 -16.04 -31.61 5.43
N ALA A 107 -16.89 -30.89 4.67
CA ALA A 107 -17.98 -31.50 3.93
C ALA A 107 -17.48 -32.41 2.80
N LYS A 108 -16.40 -32.02 2.12
CA LYS A 108 -15.75 -32.83 1.08
C LYS A 108 -15.20 -34.13 1.64
N ILE A 109 -14.48 -34.08 2.77
CA ILE A 109 -13.92 -35.25 3.45
C ILE A 109 -15.04 -36.20 3.91
N ARG A 110 -16.14 -35.64 4.43
CA ARG A 110 -17.30 -36.41 4.89
C ARG A 110 -18.27 -36.80 3.78
N LYS A 111 -17.95 -36.49 2.51
CA LYS A 111 -18.81 -36.73 1.33
C LYS A 111 -20.25 -36.23 1.53
N SER A 112 -20.42 -35.12 2.27
CA SER A 112 -21.73 -34.61 2.69
C SER A 112 -22.43 -33.76 1.63
N GLY A 113 -21.88 -33.67 0.41
CA GLY A 113 -22.43 -32.85 -0.67
C GLY A 113 -22.18 -31.35 -0.49
N ALA A 114 -23.07 -30.54 -1.07
CA ALA A 114 -22.95 -29.08 -1.09
C ALA A 114 -23.15 -28.45 0.29
N VAL A 115 -22.34 -27.45 0.63
CA VAL A 115 -22.40 -26.73 1.91
C VAL A 115 -23.36 -25.55 1.81
N THR A 116 -24.41 -25.57 2.63
CA THR A 116 -25.43 -24.50 2.71
C THR A 116 -25.67 -23.99 4.13
N VAL A 117 -24.86 -24.45 5.09
CA VAL A 117 -24.93 -24.12 6.52
C VAL A 117 -23.80 -23.19 6.94
N GLY A 118 -23.85 -22.68 8.17
CA GLY A 118 -22.82 -21.78 8.70
C GLY A 118 -22.72 -20.48 7.91
N LEU A 119 -21.51 -20.11 7.47
CA LEU A 119 -21.30 -18.90 6.66
C LEU A 119 -22.08 -18.96 5.34
N TYR A 120 -22.16 -20.16 4.75
CA TYR A 120 -22.89 -20.40 3.51
C TYR A 120 -24.39 -20.22 3.64
N ARG A 121 -24.95 -20.17 4.86
CA ARG A 121 -26.37 -19.85 5.07
C ARG A 121 -26.70 -18.40 4.69
N TYR A 122 -25.75 -17.49 4.84
CA TYR A 122 -25.97 -16.04 4.67
C TYR A 122 -25.40 -15.52 3.35
N ILE A 123 -24.25 -16.03 2.93
CA ILE A 123 -23.48 -15.56 1.77
C ILE A 123 -23.09 -16.79 0.94
N ARG A 124 -23.30 -16.75 -0.38
CA ARG A 124 -22.93 -17.85 -1.29
C ARG A 124 -21.43 -17.94 -1.54
N HIS A 125 -20.75 -16.79 -1.51
CA HIS A 125 -19.31 -16.66 -1.75
C HIS A 125 -18.55 -16.11 -0.53
N PRO A 126 -18.63 -16.76 0.65
CA PRO A 126 -18.03 -16.21 1.87
C PRO A 126 -16.50 -16.19 1.80
N GLN A 127 -15.88 -17.18 1.14
CA GLN A 127 -14.43 -17.21 0.93
C GLN A 127 -13.95 -16.02 0.07
N TYR A 128 -14.58 -15.75 -1.07
CA TYR A 128 -14.23 -14.59 -1.90
C TYR A 128 -14.48 -13.27 -1.19
N THR A 129 -15.57 -13.17 -0.42
CA THR A 129 -15.86 -11.97 0.38
C THR A 129 -14.76 -11.73 1.40
N ALA A 130 -14.35 -12.77 2.12
CA ALA A 130 -13.30 -12.69 3.13
C ALA A 130 -11.93 -12.33 2.51
N LEU A 131 -11.63 -12.86 1.33
CA LEU A 131 -10.42 -12.54 0.57
C LEU A 131 -10.43 -11.11 0.01
N ILE A 132 -11.58 -10.58 -0.41
CA ILE A 132 -11.73 -9.15 -0.76
C ILE A 132 -11.48 -8.26 0.45
N VAL A 133 -12.06 -8.59 1.60
CA VAL A 133 -11.85 -7.84 2.85
C VAL A 133 -10.38 -7.88 3.26
N ALA A 134 -9.73 -9.03 3.14
CA ALA A 134 -8.31 -9.15 3.43
C ALA A 134 -7.48 -8.26 2.51
N SER A 135 -7.75 -8.24 1.21
CA SER A 135 -7.03 -7.40 0.25
C SER A 135 -7.26 -5.90 0.45
N ILE A 136 -8.44 -5.48 0.90
CA ILE A 136 -8.68 -4.09 1.32
C ILE A 136 -7.84 -3.77 2.56
N GLY A 137 -7.79 -4.68 3.54
CA GLY A 137 -6.91 -4.52 4.71
C GLY A 137 -5.45 -4.37 4.29
N MET A 138 -5.00 -5.21 3.35
CA MET A 138 -3.65 -5.14 2.78
C MET A 138 -3.38 -3.81 2.06
N LEU A 139 -4.34 -3.31 1.28
CA LEU A 139 -4.23 -2.00 0.63
C LEU A 139 -4.03 -0.86 1.65
N LEU A 140 -4.66 -0.94 2.83
CA LEU A 140 -4.50 0.09 3.87
C LEU A 140 -3.16 -0.01 4.62
N ILE A 141 -2.60 -1.21 4.75
CA ILE A 141 -1.27 -1.44 5.32
C ILE A 141 -0.17 -1.02 4.32
N TRP A 142 -0.40 -1.30 3.03
CA TRP A 142 0.53 -1.04 1.93
C TRP A 142 -0.11 -0.13 0.86
N PRO A 143 -0.20 1.18 1.13
CA PRO A 143 -1.08 2.11 0.44
C PRO A 143 -0.47 2.64 -0.86
N ARG A 144 -0.12 1.74 -1.78
CA ARG A 144 0.37 2.09 -3.13
C ARG A 144 -0.78 2.15 -4.14
N PHE A 145 -0.69 3.07 -5.11
CA PHE A 145 -1.63 3.09 -6.24
C PHE A 145 -1.60 1.80 -7.05
N LEU A 146 -0.43 1.16 -7.19
CA LEU A 146 -0.31 -0.16 -7.80
C LEU A 146 -1.18 -1.21 -7.08
N VAL A 147 -1.10 -1.27 -5.74
CA VAL A 147 -1.91 -2.19 -4.94
C VAL A 147 -3.40 -1.85 -5.00
N LEU A 148 -3.76 -0.56 -5.09
CA LEU A 148 -5.13 -0.12 -5.29
C LEU A 148 -5.71 -0.72 -6.58
N TYR A 149 -5.01 -0.56 -7.70
CA TYR A 149 -5.47 -1.07 -8.99
C TYR A 149 -5.48 -2.60 -9.05
N SER A 150 -4.48 -3.26 -8.46
CA SER A 150 -4.48 -4.73 -8.32
C SER A 150 -5.67 -5.22 -7.48
N THR A 151 -6.00 -4.53 -6.39
CA THR A 151 -7.16 -4.85 -5.54
C THR A 151 -8.47 -4.70 -6.32
N ILE A 152 -8.62 -3.62 -7.08
CA ILE A 152 -9.80 -3.40 -7.93
C ILE A 152 -9.92 -4.50 -8.99
N ALA A 153 -8.84 -4.81 -9.70
CA ALA A 153 -8.81 -5.87 -10.72
C ALA A 153 -9.19 -7.24 -10.12
N MET A 154 -8.67 -7.55 -8.95
CA MET A 154 -8.94 -8.78 -8.21
C MET A 154 -10.41 -8.90 -7.79
N VAL A 155 -11.04 -7.83 -7.31
CA VAL A 155 -12.49 -7.78 -7.01
C VAL A 155 -13.30 -8.14 -8.25
N PHE A 156 -12.97 -7.55 -9.42
CA PHE A 156 -13.66 -7.89 -10.67
C PHE A 156 -13.45 -9.34 -11.09
N ALA A 157 -12.25 -9.88 -10.89
CA ALA A 157 -11.94 -11.26 -11.20
C ALA A 157 -12.80 -12.22 -10.37
N TYR A 158 -12.92 -11.98 -9.06
CA TYR A 158 -13.78 -12.76 -8.16
C TYR A 158 -15.26 -12.63 -8.45
N VAL A 159 -15.76 -11.43 -8.71
CA VAL A 159 -17.15 -11.25 -9.12
C VAL A 159 -17.44 -12.03 -10.40
N SER A 160 -16.48 -12.10 -11.32
CA SER A 160 -16.64 -12.84 -12.56
C SER A 160 -16.55 -14.36 -12.37
N LEU A 161 -15.62 -14.83 -11.53
CA LEU A 161 -15.47 -16.25 -11.18
C LEU A 161 -16.71 -16.77 -10.44
N ALA A 162 -17.18 -16.04 -9.44
CA ALA A 162 -18.41 -16.33 -8.71
C ALA A 162 -19.61 -16.51 -9.66
N ARG A 163 -19.75 -15.64 -10.68
CA ARG A 163 -20.83 -15.78 -11.68
C ARG A 163 -20.71 -17.04 -12.52
N VAL A 164 -19.51 -17.51 -12.83
CA VAL A 164 -19.30 -18.76 -13.56
C VAL A 164 -19.66 -19.94 -12.66
N GLU A 165 -19.21 -19.93 -11.41
CA GLU A 165 -19.55 -20.95 -10.42
C GLU A 165 -21.06 -21.03 -10.17
N GLU A 166 -21.76 -19.89 -10.04
CA GLU A 166 -23.21 -19.90 -9.89
C GLU A 166 -23.92 -20.59 -11.07
N ARG A 167 -23.40 -20.44 -12.30
CA ARG A 167 -23.96 -21.11 -13.49
C ARG A 167 -23.70 -22.61 -13.47
N ILE A 168 -22.51 -23.03 -13.02
CA ILE A 168 -22.17 -24.44 -12.88
C ILE A 168 -23.07 -25.05 -11.80
N CYS A 169 -23.16 -24.42 -10.63
CA CYS A 169 -24.01 -24.88 -9.53
C CYS A 169 -25.50 -24.98 -9.92
N ALA A 170 -26.03 -24.02 -10.68
CA ALA A 170 -27.41 -24.06 -11.17
C ALA A 170 -27.69 -25.24 -12.12
N LYS A 171 -26.68 -25.72 -12.84
CA LYS A 171 -26.79 -26.91 -13.71
C LYS A 171 -26.58 -28.21 -12.94
N THR A 172 -25.67 -28.21 -11.95
CA THR A 172 -25.27 -29.41 -11.21
C THR A 172 -26.23 -29.75 -10.08
N TYR A 173 -26.83 -28.77 -9.41
CA TYR A 173 -27.62 -28.98 -8.21
C TYR A 173 -29.07 -28.49 -8.38
N ALA A 174 -30.03 -29.42 -8.38
CA ALA A 174 -31.46 -29.10 -8.54
C ALA A 174 -32.00 -28.13 -7.48
N ASN A 175 -31.48 -28.19 -6.25
CA ASN A 175 -31.92 -27.33 -5.14
C ASN A 175 -31.20 -25.97 -5.08
N TYR A 176 -30.30 -25.68 -6.03
CA TYR A 176 -29.49 -24.47 -5.99
C TYR A 176 -30.33 -23.19 -6.12
N ASP A 177 -31.37 -23.19 -6.95
CA ASP A 177 -32.22 -22.01 -7.12
C ASP A 177 -32.98 -21.67 -5.83
N LYS A 178 -33.41 -22.68 -5.06
CA LYS A 178 -34.00 -22.49 -3.72
C LYS A 178 -32.99 -21.92 -2.73
N TYR A 179 -31.75 -22.39 -2.75
CA TYR A 179 -30.68 -21.85 -1.90
C TYR A 179 -30.32 -20.40 -2.29
N ARG A 180 -30.18 -20.14 -3.59
CA ARG A 180 -29.92 -18.81 -4.16
C ARG A 180 -31.05 -17.83 -3.86
N SER A 181 -32.29 -18.32 -3.81
CA SER A 181 -33.49 -17.54 -3.48
C SER A 181 -33.64 -17.26 -1.98
N GLY A 182 -32.79 -17.80 -1.11
CA GLY A 182 -32.72 -17.47 0.33
C GLY A 182 -31.42 -16.81 0.79
N THR A 183 -30.35 -16.88 -0.01
CA THR A 183 -28.98 -16.51 0.39
C THR A 183 -28.46 -15.31 -0.40
N GLY A 184 -27.57 -14.50 0.18
CA GLY A 184 -26.92 -13.37 -0.48
C GLY A 184 -25.76 -13.79 -1.39
N GLY A 185 -25.28 -12.90 -2.26
CA GLY A 185 -24.14 -13.18 -3.15
C GLY A 185 -22.80 -13.12 -2.40
N PHE A 186 -22.26 -11.90 -2.30
CA PHE A 186 -21.08 -11.55 -1.49
C PHE A 186 -21.46 -10.89 -0.15
N PHE A 187 -22.67 -10.35 -0.03
CA PHE A 187 -23.19 -9.76 1.20
C PHE A 187 -24.48 -10.45 1.63
N PRO A 188 -24.81 -10.49 2.93
CA PRO A 188 -26.10 -10.98 3.41
C PRO A 188 -27.24 -10.18 2.79
N ARG A 189 -28.40 -10.82 2.57
CA ARG A 189 -29.53 -10.21 1.86
C ARG A 189 -30.16 -8.96 2.49
N LEU A 190 -29.84 -8.67 3.74
CA LEU A 190 -30.23 -7.43 4.40
C LEU A 190 -29.53 -6.21 3.77
N VAL A 191 -28.37 -6.43 3.16
CA VAL A 191 -27.68 -5.45 2.31
C VAL A 191 -28.12 -5.74 0.87
N GLY A 192 -28.87 -4.80 0.28
CA GLY A 192 -29.60 -4.98 -0.99
C GLY A 192 -28.82 -5.76 -2.06
N ASN A 193 -29.49 -6.74 -2.67
CA ASN A 193 -28.93 -7.54 -3.74
C ASN A 193 -28.34 -6.64 -4.85
N PHE A 194 -27.03 -6.70 -5.07
CA PHE A 194 -26.45 -6.44 -6.38
C PHE A 194 -27.01 -7.50 -7.35
N ARG A 195 -28.20 -7.26 -7.89
CA ARG A 195 -28.77 -8.02 -9.00
C ARG A 195 -27.89 -7.75 -10.22
N GLY A 196 -26.85 -8.57 -10.37
CA GLY A 196 -26.08 -8.65 -11.61
C GLY A 196 -27.04 -8.95 -12.76
N ARG A 197 -27.36 -7.93 -13.56
CA ARG A 197 -28.23 -8.04 -14.73
C ARG A 197 -27.62 -9.09 -15.68
N ARG A 198 -28.48 -9.97 -16.21
CA ARG A 198 -28.16 -11.10 -17.11
C ARG A 198 -27.26 -10.64 -18.28
N LEU A 199 -26.12 -11.30 -18.46
CA LEU A 199 -25.22 -11.10 -19.60
C LEU A 199 -25.72 -11.86 -20.83
N SER A 200 -26.43 -11.16 -21.71
CA SER A 200 -26.44 -11.44 -23.15
C SER A 200 -25.85 -10.23 -23.88
N VAL A 201 -24.90 -10.49 -24.78
CA VAL A 201 -24.02 -9.47 -25.36
C VAL A 201 -24.78 -8.64 -26.39
N ARG A 202 -25.04 -7.36 -26.06
CA ARG A 202 -25.36 -6.28 -27.02
C ARG A 202 -24.38 -5.14 -26.74
N LEU A 203 -23.83 -4.55 -27.81
CA LEU A 203 -22.84 -3.46 -27.81
C LEU A 203 -23.08 -2.33 -26.77
N PRO A 204 -24.30 -1.78 -26.59
CA PRO A 204 -24.57 -0.74 -25.58
C PRO A 204 -24.38 -1.20 -24.12
N ARG A 205 -24.46 -2.50 -23.83
CA ARG A 205 -24.28 -3.04 -22.47
C ARG A 205 -22.82 -3.31 -22.12
N LEU A 206 -21.96 -3.55 -23.12
CA LEU A 206 -20.50 -3.62 -22.93
C LEU A 206 -19.96 -2.23 -22.56
N ILE A 207 -20.41 -1.19 -23.27
CA ILE A 207 -20.08 0.21 -22.97
C ILE A 207 -20.49 0.56 -21.54
N SER A 208 -21.71 0.20 -21.12
CA SER A 208 -22.16 0.43 -19.74
C SER A 208 -21.33 -0.32 -18.69
N PHE A 209 -20.89 -1.54 -18.98
CA PHE A 209 -20.02 -2.30 -18.08
C PHE A 209 -18.63 -1.65 -17.95
N LEU A 210 -18.01 -1.30 -19.08
CA LEU A 210 -16.71 -0.61 -19.09
C LEU A 210 -16.80 0.77 -18.41
N ALA A 211 -17.89 1.52 -18.63
CA ALA A 211 -18.14 2.79 -17.95
C ALA A 211 -18.27 2.62 -16.43
N SER A 212 -18.90 1.53 -15.96
CA SER A 212 -18.98 1.24 -14.52
C SER A 212 -17.63 0.90 -13.90
N ILE A 213 -16.76 0.20 -14.63
CA ILE A 213 -15.38 -0.07 -14.19
C ILE A 213 -14.60 1.24 -14.12
N ALA A 214 -14.65 2.04 -15.18
CA ALA A 214 -13.98 3.33 -15.23
C ALA A 214 -14.42 4.24 -14.08
N LEU A 215 -15.73 4.29 -13.78
CA LEU A 215 -16.26 5.06 -12.66
C LEU A 215 -15.72 4.59 -11.31
N ILE A 216 -15.64 3.28 -11.07
CA ILE A 216 -15.07 2.71 -9.84
C ILE A 216 -13.58 3.05 -9.72
N VAL A 217 -12.83 2.92 -10.80
CA VAL A 217 -11.39 3.25 -10.83
C VAL A 217 -11.18 4.73 -10.55
N VAL A 218 -11.94 5.62 -11.20
CA VAL A 218 -11.87 7.07 -10.98
C VAL A 218 -12.24 7.42 -9.53
N ALA A 219 -13.36 6.89 -9.02
CA ALA A 219 -13.78 7.16 -7.65
C ALA A 219 -12.74 6.68 -6.62
N ALA A 220 -12.20 5.48 -6.79
CA ALA A 220 -11.17 4.93 -5.91
C ALA A 220 -9.87 5.75 -5.97
N THR A 221 -9.48 6.20 -7.17
CA THR A 221 -8.30 7.07 -7.35
C THR A 221 -8.50 8.42 -6.67
N MET A 222 -9.68 9.03 -6.82
CA MET A 222 -10.02 10.30 -6.16
C MET A 222 -10.02 10.18 -4.63
N ILE A 223 -10.56 9.08 -4.09
CA ILE A 223 -10.51 8.80 -2.65
C ILE A 223 -9.06 8.66 -2.19
N ALA A 224 -8.24 7.89 -2.90
CA ALA A 224 -6.82 7.71 -2.58
C ALA A 224 -6.05 9.04 -2.64
N LEU A 225 -6.28 9.87 -3.66
CA LEU A 225 -5.67 11.20 -3.76
C LEU A 225 -6.14 12.14 -2.63
N GLY A 226 -7.41 12.09 -2.24
CA GLY A 226 -7.93 12.85 -1.10
C GLY A 226 -7.31 12.41 0.23
N LEU A 227 -7.17 11.09 0.45
CA LEU A 227 -6.46 10.54 1.59
C LEU A 227 -4.98 10.97 1.59
N ARG A 228 -4.33 10.97 0.43
CA ARG A 228 -2.95 11.42 0.27
C ARG A 228 -2.80 12.89 0.62
N GLN A 229 -3.70 13.74 0.13
CA GLN A 229 -3.70 15.18 0.44
C GLN A 229 -3.84 15.40 1.94
N HIS A 230 -4.80 14.73 2.57
CA HIS A 230 -5.04 14.82 4.01
C HIS A 230 -3.88 14.26 4.84
N ALA A 231 -3.28 13.15 4.40
CA ALA A 231 -2.10 12.56 5.01
C ALA A 231 -0.95 13.56 5.05
N ILE A 232 -0.57 14.11 3.89
CA ILE A 232 0.54 15.08 3.78
C ILE A 232 0.27 16.33 4.62
N ALA A 233 -0.97 16.86 4.58
CA ALA A 233 -1.37 18.02 5.38
C ALA A 233 -1.33 17.75 6.90
N SER A 234 -1.40 16.49 7.31
CA SER A 234 -1.35 16.09 8.72
C SER A 234 0.06 15.79 9.24
N LEU A 235 1.09 15.85 8.40
CA LEU A 235 2.47 15.59 8.80
C LEU A 235 3.02 16.71 9.69
N TYR A 236 4.01 16.36 10.53
CA TYR A 236 4.78 17.33 11.30
C TYR A 236 5.91 17.87 10.42
N THR A 237 5.74 19.07 9.88
CA THR A 237 6.69 19.66 8.95
C THR A 237 7.06 21.10 9.32
N VAL A 238 8.31 21.45 9.03
CA VAL A 238 8.82 22.84 9.08
C VAL A 238 9.43 23.16 7.72
N LYS A 239 9.05 24.30 7.15
CA LYS A 239 9.50 24.73 5.82
C LYS A 239 10.84 25.44 5.92
N ASP A 240 11.67 25.23 4.90
CA ASP A 240 12.95 25.92 4.68
C ASP A 240 12.95 26.52 3.26
N GLU A 241 13.85 27.47 2.99
CA GLU A 241 13.98 28.07 1.66
C GLU A 241 14.34 27.04 0.59
N GLN A 242 15.17 26.05 0.93
CA GLN A 242 15.68 25.03 -0.02
C GLN A 242 15.02 23.66 0.15
N GLY A 243 14.11 23.48 1.11
CA GLY A 243 13.55 22.16 1.40
C GLY A 243 12.53 22.14 2.53
N ILE A 244 12.31 20.94 3.07
CA ILE A 244 11.35 20.69 4.15
C ILE A 244 11.93 19.76 5.19
N TYR A 245 11.72 20.09 6.46
CA TYR A 245 11.93 19.19 7.59
C TYR A 245 10.66 18.40 7.84
N LEU A 246 10.77 17.08 7.92
CA LEU A 246 9.67 16.16 8.16
C LEU A 246 10.00 15.32 9.40
N SER A 247 9.20 15.47 10.46
CA SER A 247 9.34 14.58 11.60
C SER A 247 8.64 13.25 11.37
N VAL A 248 9.35 12.17 11.69
CA VAL A 248 8.86 10.79 11.62
C VAL A 248 7.99 10.45 12.84
N THR A 249 8.19 11.15 13.95
CA THR A 249 7.48 10.95 15.21
C THR A 249 6.70 12.20 15.59
N ARG A 250 5.86 12.11 16.62
CA ARG A 250 5.21 13.29 17.17
C ARG A 250 6.25 14.27 17.73
N LEU A 251 6.25 15.49 17.21
CA LEU A 251 7.01 16.64 17.69
C LEU A 251 6.12 17.88 17.65
N SER A 252 6.29 18.82 18.58
CA SER A 252 5.67 20.13 18.45
C SER A 252 6.32 20.94 17.33
N ASP A 253 5.57 21.90 16.77
CA ASP A 253 6.10 22.76 15.71
C ASP A 253 7.29 23.60 16.21
N GLN A 254 7.32 23.93 17.52
CA GLN A 254 8.44 24.61 18.16
C GLN A 254 9.68 23.72 18.24
N GLU A 255 9.56 22.52 18.82
CA GLU A 255 10.70 21.58 18.93
C GLU A 255 11.27 21.23 17.56
N LEU A 256 10.41 20.99 16.56
CA LEU A 256 10.87 20.69 15.20
C LEU A 256 11.64 21.88 14.58
N SER A 257 11.18 23.11 14.85
CA SER A 257 11.85 24.33 14.37
C SER A 257 13.20 24.55 15.07
N GLU A 258 13.29 24.26 16.37
CA GLU A 258 14.53 24.33 17.14
C GLU A 258 15.56 23.30 16.63
N ILE A 259 15.15 22.04 16.44
CA ILE A 259 16.02 21.00 15.85
C ILE A 259 16.50 21.43 14.46
N ALA A 260 15.59 21.92 13.62
CA ALA A 260 15.91 22.38 12.27
C ALA A 260 16.93 23.52 12.29
N ALA A 261 16.76 24.50 13.19
CA ALA A 261 17.66 25.63 13.33
C ALA A 261 19.07 25.19 13.78
N ILE A 262 19.17 24.32 14.80
CA ILE A 262 20.45 23.81 15.30
C ILE A 262 21.17 23.01 14.20
N ALA A 263 20.45 22.12 13.49
CA ALA A 263 21.03 21.31 12.43
C ALA A 263 21.50 22.14 11.23
N ARG A 264 20.69 23.13 10.80
CA ARG A 264 20.98 24.02 9.66
C ARG A 264 22.14 24.96 9.91
N ALA A 265 22.31 25.44 11.15
CA ALA A 265 23.38 26.37 11.52
C ALA A 265 24.78 25.76 11.47
N HIS A 266 24.90 24.43 11.43
CA HIS A 266 26.19 23.75 11.44
C HIS A 266 26.89 23.81 10.07
N GLN A 267 28.18 24.19 10.07
CA GLN A 267 28.96 24.43 8.85
C GLN A 267 28.90 23.28 7.83
N LYS A 268 29.11 22.03 8.29
CA LYS A 268 29.10 20.87 7.39
C LYS A 268 27.72 20.57 6.78
N THR A 269 26.64 20.98 7.45
CA THR A 269 25.27 20.89 6.91
C THR A 269 25.11 21.88 5.76
N ASP A 270 25.58 23.11 5.95
CA ASP A 270 25.59 24.14 4.91
C ASP A 270 26.46 23.72 3.71
N GLU A 271 27.64 23.15 3.94
CA GLU A 271 28.51 22.59 2.88
C GLU A 271 27.80 21.50 2.08
N ALA A 272 27.11 20.56 2.74
CA ALA A 272 26.36 19.50 2.08
C ALA A 272 25.17 20.04 1.27
N LEU A 273 24.51 21.10 1.74
CA LEU A 273 23.33 21.67 1.05
C LEU A 273 23.74 22.59 -0.11
N LYS A 274 24.95 23.14 -0.10
CA LYS A 274 25.55 23.85 -1.24
C LYS A 274 25.85 22.94 -2.44
N THR A 275 25.87 21.62 -2.27
CA THR A 275 26.04 20.69 -3.41
C THR A 275 24.76 20.51 -4.22
N LEU A 276 23.62 21.01 -3.73
CA LEU A 276 22.35 20.97 -4.43
C LEU A 276 22.37 21.94 -5.63
N GLN A 277 21.91 21.48 -6.79
CA GLN A 277 21.83 22.30 -7.99
C GLN A 277 20.61 23.23 -7.96
N GLU A 278 20.59 24.21 -8.86
CA GLU A 278 19.44 25.10 -9.00
C GLU A 278 18.18 24.30 -9.38
N GLY A 279 17.20 24.28 -8.48
CA GLY A 279 15.96 23.50 -8.63
C GLY A 279 15.90 22.21 -7.82
N ASP A 280 17.02 21.74 -7.27
CA ASP A 280 17.00 20.66 -6.29
C ASP A 280 16.29 21.13 -5.01
N ARG A 281 15.69 20.18 -4.30
CA ARG A 281 15.08 20.40 -2.98
C ARG A 281 15.52 19.29 -2.05
N PHE A 282 15.65 19.61 -0.76
CA PHE A 282 15.91 18.59 0.25
C PHE A 282 14.64 18.18 1.01
N ILE A 283 14.63 16.94 1.49
CA ILE A 283 13.75 16.47 2.56
C ILE A 283 14.65 16.03 3.71
N ALA A 284 14.50 16.67 4.86
CA ALA A 284 15.26 16.40 6.07
C ALA A 284 14.38 15.62 7.06
N TYR A 285 14.68 14.35 7.27
CA TYR A 285 13.92 13.50 8.18
C TYR A 285 14.42 13.69 9.61
N VAL A 286 13.51 14.05 10.52
CA VAL A 286 13.80 14.27 11.93
C VAL A 286 13.22 13.11 12.74
N LEU A 287 14.11 12.36 13.39
CA LEU A 287 13.77 11.17 14.17
C LEU A 287 14.67 11.04 15.41
N PRO A 288 14.21 10.38 16.49
CA PRO A 288 15.05 10.07 17.64
C PRO A 288 16.32 9.31 17.22
N THR A 289 17.46 9.56 17.88
CA THR A 289 18.76 8.94 17.49
C THR A 289 18.74 7.41 17.52
N GLN A 290 17.95 6.80 18.41
CA GLN A 290 17.82 5.35 18.52
C GLN A 290 16.87 4.73 17.48
N MET A 291 16.07 5.56 16.80
CA MET A 291 15.13 5.08 15.79
C MET A 291 15.84 4.77 14.48
N TYR A 292 15.38 3.75 13.76
CA TYR A 292 15.91 3.38 12.46
C TYR A 292 14.77 3.01 11.51
N VAL A 293 14.85 3.51 10.28
CA VAL A 293 13.83 3.39 9.23
C VAL A 293 14.54 3.04 7.93
N SER A 294 14.33 1.83 7.43
CA SER A 294 15.11 1.26 6.31
C SER A 294 15.01 2.03 4.98
N GLU A 295 13.90 2.72 4.78
CA GLU A 295 13.55 3.47 3.57
C GLU A 295 14.14 4.87 3.59
N ILE A 296 14.57 5.38 4.75
CA ILE A 296 15.32 6.61 4.86
C ILE A 296 16.82 6.23 4.79
N PRO A 297 17.60 6.80 3.86
CA PRO A 297 18.99 6.38 3.64
C PRO A 297 19.90 6.94 4.74
N MET A 298 19.81 6.34 5.92
CA MET A 298 20.53 6.68 7.15
C MET A 298 21.57 5.62 7.49
N ARG A 299 22.51 5.96 8.35
CA ARG A 299 23.50 5.00 8.84
C ARG A 299 22.84 3.98 9.77
N LEU A 300 23.11 2.70 9.55
CA LEU A 300 22.71 1.64 10.49
C LEU A 300 23.61 1.72 11.72
N PRO A 301 23.06 1.81 12.95
CA PRO A 301 23.88 1.74 14.15
C PRO A 301 24.58 0.38 14.27
N ASP A 302 25.80 0.37 14.80
CA ASP A 302 26.59 -0.86 14.95
C ASP A 302 25.82 -1.90 15.81
N GLY A 303 25.65 -3.12 15.27
CA GLY A 303 24.98 -4.22 15.95
C GLY A 303 23.45 -4.27 15.82
N GLN A 304 22.83 -3.37 15.03
CA GLN A 304 21.42 -3.51 14.67
C GLN A 304 21.21 -4.28 13.36
N GLU A 305 20.09 -5.00 13.27
CA GLU A 305 19.66 -5.69 12.06
C GLU A 305 18.74 -4.81 11.20
N PHE A 306 18.62 -5.17 9.93
CA PHE A 306 17.73 -4.54 8.96
C PHE A 306 16.26 -4.55 9.43
N GLY A 307 15.60 -3.39 9.43
CA GLY A 307 14.18 -3.27 9.78
C GLY A 307 13.76 -1.87 10.21
N HIS A 308 12.61 -1.78 10.88
CA HIS A 308 12.13 -0.57 11.56
C HIS A 308 12.30 -0.73 13.07
N SER A 309 13.07 0.14 13.70
CA SER A 309 13.23 0.16 15.15
C SER A 309 12.63 1.44 15.71
N VAL A 310 11.57 1.30 16.51
CA VAL A 310 10.91 2.40 17.24
C VAL A 310 10.99 2.12 18.73
N PRO A 311 12.13 2.40 19.38
CA PRO A 311 12.31 2.12 20.80
C PRO A 311 11.32 2.93 21.65
N LYS A 312 10.74 2.28 22.66
CA LYS A 312 9.76 2.89 23.58
C LYS A 312 10.43 3.81 24.60
N ASP A 313 11.68 3.51 24.92
CA ASP A 313 12.60 4.16 25.85
C ASP A 313 13.58 5.09 25.12
N ARG A 314 13.04 5.88 24.19
CA ARG A 314 13.80 6.86 23.41
C ARG A 314 14.20 8.08 24.24
N ASP A 315 15.40 8.59 24.00
CA ASP A 315 15.86 9.85 24.58
C ASP A 315 15.19 11.03 23.85
N LEU A 316 14.27 11.70 24.53
CA LEU A 316 13.54 12.85 23.98
C LEU A 316 14.40 14.11 23.84
N ALA A 317 15.67 14.08 24.26
CA ALA A 317 16.61 15.18 24.03
C ALA A 317 17.44 15.01 22.77
N ARG A 318 17.52 13.80 22.20
CA ARG A 318 18.49 13.49 21.13
C ARG A 318 17.79 13.07 19.84
N TYR A 319 18.02 13.85 18.80
CA TYR A 319 17.47 13.63 17.48
C TYR A 319 18.57 13.50 16.44
N LYS A 320 18.29 12.77 15.37
CA LYS A 320 19.07 12.85 14.14
C LYS A 320 18.22 13.44 13.03
N VAL A 321 18.88 14.25 12.22
CA VAL A 321 18.34 14.92 11.05
C VAL A 321 19.06 14.35 9.83
N VAL A 322 18.34 13.54 9.05
CA VAL A 322 18.87 12.89 7.84
C VAL A 322 18.47 13.75 6.65
N TYR A 323 19.41 14.52 6.12
CA TYR A 323 19.21 15.32 4.93
C TYR A 323 19.31 14.46 3.69
N THR A 324 18.31 14.59 2.82
CA THR A 324 18.26 13.88 1.54
C THR A 324 17.90 14.84 0.41
N ARG A 325 18.47 14.64 -0.78
CA ARG A 325 18.04 15.32 -2.00
C ARG A 325 16.81 14.61 -2.55
N ALA A 326 15.71 15.34 -2.72
CA ALA A 326 14.49 14.81 -3.31
C ALA A 326 14.63 14.67 -4.83
N GLU A 327 14.13 13.57 -5.36
CA GLU A 327 14.07 13.30 -6.79
C GLU A 327 12.64 13.50 -7.31
N PHE A 328 12.48 14.13 -8.47
CA PHE A 328 11.19 14.47 -9.07
C PHE A 328 11.09 13.96 -10.51
N SER A 329 9.90 13.69 -11.04
CA SER A 329 9.72 13.39 -12.48
C SER A 329 9.96 14.67 -13.27
N SER A 330 11.14 14.81 -13.87
CA SER A 330 11.57 15.82 -14.85
C SER A 330 10.77 17.15 -14.91
N GLY A 331 11.40 18.24 -14.48
CA GLY A 331 11.28 19.55 -15.12
C GLY A 331 10.30 20.55 -14.49
N GLY A 332 10.64 21.07 -13.32
CA GLY A 332 10.02 22.29 -12.80
C GLY A 332 10.59 22.70 -11.44
N LEU A 333 10.79 24.01 -11.25
CA LEU A 333 11.01 24.58 -9.92
C LEU A 333 9.78 24.28 -9.08
N LEU A 334 9.88 23.31 -8.17
CA LEU A 334 8.79 23.02 -7.25
C LEU A 334 8.84 24.02 -6.09
N GLU A 335 7.69 24.63 -5.84
CA GLU A 335 7.46 25.37 -4.60
C GLU A 335 7.65 24.41 -3.42
N THR A 336 8.19 24.94 -2.31
CA THR A 336 8.45 24.15 -1.09
C THR A 336 7.20 23.42 -0.59
N GLU A 337 6.02 23.96 -0.83
CA GLU A 337 4.72 23.37 -0.44
C GLU A 337 4.42 22.04 -1.15
N ASN A 338 5.02 21.84 -2.32
CA ASN A 338 4.72 20.73 -3.21
C ASN A 338 5.79 19.63 -3.21
N ILE A 339 6.83 19.75 -2.37
CA ILE A 339 7.94 18.78 -2.30
C ILE A 339 7.41 17.38 -2.00
N LEU A 340 6.69 17.19 -0.88
CA LEU A 340 6.17 15.89 -0.47
C LEU A 340 5.11 15.34 -1.42
N HIS A 341 4.43 16.22 -2.17
CA HIS A 341 3.43 15.82 -3.15
C HIS A 341 4.04 15.21 -4.41
N ASN A 342 5.24 15.61 -4.80
CA ASN A 342 5.82 15.26 -6.10
C ASN A 342 7.13 14.47 -6.01
N ALA A 343 7.76 14.42 -4.84
CA ALA A 343 8.96 13.64 -4.63
C ALA A 343 8.70 12.17 -4.95
N LEU A 344 9.44 11.66 -5.94
CA LEU A 344 9.43 10.26 -6.35
C LEU A 344 10.32 9.44 -5.42
N ASN A 345 11.51 9.96 -5.13
CA ASN A 345 12.54 9.26 -4.37
C ASN A 345 13.45 10.26 -3.63
N LYS A 346 14.48 9.75 -2.96
CA LYS A 346 15.40 10.53 -2.14
C LYS A 346 16.79 9.91 -2.07
N HIS A 347 17.81 10.76 -2.06
CA HIS A 347 19.22 10.37 -2.03
C HIS A 347 19.91 10.99 -0.83
N ALA A 348 20.69 10.22 -0.07
CA ALA A 348 21.36 10.72 1.14
C ALA A 348 22.34 11.85 0.84
N LEU A 349 22.37 12.87 1.70
CA LEU A 349 23.35 13.95 1.68
C LEU A 349 24.22 13.93 2.92
N VAL A 350 23.62 14.04 4.10
CA VAL A 350 24.33 14.11 5.38
C VAL A 350 23.40 13.76 6.53
N GLU A 351 23.94 13.17 7.59
CA GLU A 351 23.22 12.85 8.82
C GLU A 351 23.79 13.68 9.98
N VAL A 352 22.94 14.45 10.65
CA VAL A 352 23.33 15.38 11.73
C VAL A 352 22.65 14.96 13.03
N HIS A 353 23.41 14.79 14.12
CA HIS A 353 22.87 14.43 15.44
C HIS A 353 22.81 15.67 16.32
N VAL A 354 21.61 15.99 16.80
CA VAL A 354 21.28 17.19 17.56
C VAL A 354 20.86 16.79 18.97
N ASN A 355 21.38 17.52 19.96
CA ASN A 355 20.92 17.46 21.33
C ASN A 355 20.18 18.75 21.70
N LEU A 356 18.88 18.64 21.93
CA LEU A 356 18.00 19.73 22.27
C LEU A 356 18.30 20.36 23.63
N ARG A 357 18.79 19.59 24.62
CA ARG A 357 19.08 20.14 25.96
C ARG A 357 20.29 21.05 25.96
N SER A 358 21.30 20.70 25.17
CA SER A 358 22.53 21.46 25.07
C SER A 358 22.56 22.39 23.85
N GLU A 359 21.52 22.38 23.02
CA GLU A 359 21.37 23.18 21.80
C GLU A 359 22.58 23.07 20.84
N VAL A 360 23.19 21.89 20.76
CA VAL A 360 24.38 21.65 19.93
C VAL A 360 24.23 20.42 19.05
N VAL A 361 24.99 20.43 17.95
CA VAL A 361 25.25 19.24 17.14
C VAL A 361 26.29 18.37 17.86
N GLU A 362 25.90 17.17 18.26
CA GLU A 362 26.77 16.20 18.94
C GLU A 362 27.68 15.45 17.96
N SER A 363 27.17 15.13 16.77
CA SER A 363 27.95 14.45 15.73
C SER A 363 27.38 14.69 14.34
N ILE A 364 28.20 14.43 13.33
CA ILE A 364 27.78 14.48 11.93
C ILE A 364 28.44 13.35 11.16
N SER A 365 27.64 12.65 10.38
CA SER A 365 28.07 11.50 9.59
C SER A 365 27.92 11.79 8.10
N PRO A 366 28.88 11.34 7.26
CA PRO A 366 28.71 11.35 5.82
C PRO A 366 27.52 10.45 5.41
N PRO A 367 27.02 10.57 4.17
CA PRO A 367 25.98 9.68 3.68
C PRO A 367 26.48 8.23 3.70
N PRO A 368 25.59 7.24 3.92
CA PRO A 368 26.00 5.83 3.98
C PRO A 368 26.61 5.39 2.64
N GLU A 369 27.68 4.58 2.69
CA GLU A 369 28.37 4.06 1.49
C GLU A 369 27.44 3.22 0.59
N GLN A 370 26.49 2.51 1.20
CA GLN A 370 25.44 1.77 0.51
C GLN A 370 24.09 2.10 1.16
N SER A 371 23.15 2.61 0.36
CA SER A 371 21.74 2.65 0.73
C SER A 371 21.17 1.23 0.67
N PHE A 372 20.20 0.91 1.54
CA PHE A 372 19.50 -0.38 1.50
C PHE A 372 18.64 -0.57 0.24
N TYR A 373 18.16 0.55 -0.31
CA TYR A 373 17.32 0.57 -1.50
C TYR A 373 17.91 1.56 -2.52
N PRO A 374 19.08 1.26 -3.12
CA PRO A 374 19.69 2.13 -4.12
C PRO A 374 18.83 2.15 -5.38
N ASP A 375 18.57 3.34 -5.92
CA ASP A 375 17.82 3.58 -7.17
C ASP A 375 16.39 3.02 -7.20
N ILE A 376 15.89 2.62 -6.04
CA ILE A 376 14.58 2.03 -5.85
C ILE A 376 13.62 3.07 -5.31
N GLN A 377 12.44 3.19 -5.91
CA GLN A 377 11.39 4.03 -5.38
C GLN A 377 10.83 3.48 -4.05
N VAL A 378 11.16 4.17 -2.97
CA VAL A 378 10.69 3.92 -1.61
C VAL A 378 9.73 5.02 -1.13
N PRO A 379 8.86 4.76 -0.14
CA PRO A 379 7.99 5.79 0.42
C PRO A 379 8.75 7.03 0.91
N VAL A 380 8.15 8.21 0.69
CA VAL A 380 8.71 9.52 1.08
C VAL A 380 8.15 10.01 2.42
N PHE A 381 6.99 9.49 2.85
CA PHE A 381 6.36 9.79 4.13
C PHE A 381 5.57 8.58 4.63
#